data_AF-A0AAE1UEU1-F1
#
_entry.id   AF-A0AAE1UEU1-F1
#
_cell.length_a   1.000
_cell.length_b   1.000
_cell.length_c   1.000
_cell.angle_alpha   90.00
_cell.angle_beta   90.00
_cell.angle_gamma   90.00
#
_symmetry.space_group_name_H-M   'P 1'
#
loop_
_entity.id
_entity.type
_entity.pdbx_description
1 polymer ?
#
loop_
_entity_poly.entity_id
_entity_poly.type
_entity_poly.pdbx_seq_one_letter_code
_entity_poly.pdbx_strand_id
1 'polypeptide(L)'
;MSEVVENLLEKLQTFTSVGGQGDSDVAKDVIVDISEVFSKDLSPVTYELYLNHIFGEKGIIRFGRNVSKDQAFVEAKKSTLDLIKTLLEKDKKKITKYVEEIRKYTLFLYNVDKSSKIRAVALDVLCTLLEKFFSDASSDEFNIGQFIEGLCVDMRSPKGSTVLYQQLRTLGMLAYIYPEKVRHQAALILKAFKEQLAKHTGSKPDLIALAGALRGLSLYLRHFPEGQSDVPALYSLLYKHIHKVLNPDLNLAKRDSQRAALELVHEHGGKFSSQLYERYDTLFHWFVRWCGAKNRDDHKAGLKAMDTFILVISNILELQSAEESKKGVQVFKFLLREYNQILETSSSTSQVSLAVRGYGLLSGSCRQLLSPVEVHTMFTRVLSASHHAFYQSSEMLENKLTNLPSYIESLSCIINNMDLVCIVLQ
;
A
#
# COMPACT_ATOMS: atom_id res chain seq x y z
N MET A 1 32.28 -12.36 -23.86
CA MET A 1 31.08 -11.98 -23.09
C MET A 1 31.34 -10.83 -22.12
N SER A 2 32.45 -10.82 -21.36
CA SER A 2 32.85 -9.69 -20.48
C SER A 2 32.78 -8.31 -21.15
N GLU A 3 33.22 -8.22 -22.42
CA GLU A 3 33.32 -6.97 -23.16
C GLU A 3 31.98 -6.32 -23.54
N VAL A 4 30.85 -7.02 -23.47
CA VAL A 4 29.57 -6.49 -23.99
C VAL A 4 29.09 -5.29 -23.16
N VAL A 5 29.01 -5.43 -21.84
CA VAL A 5 28.56 -4.34 -20.95
C VAL A 5 29.60 -3.23 -20.91
N GLU A 6 30.89 -3.57 -20.91
CA GLU A 6 31.97 -2.59 -20.91
C GLU A 6 31.96 -1.73 -22.17
N ASN A 7 31.87 -2.33 -23.37
CA ASN A 7 31.77 -1.61 -24.64
C ASN A 7 30.53 -0.69 -24.70
N LEU A 8 29.39 -1.16 -24.16
CA LEU A 8 28.17 -0.34 -24.07
C LEU A 8 28.34 0.84 -23.12
N LEU A 9 29.01 0.65 -21.98
CA LEU A 9 29.32 1.72 -21.05
C LEU A 9 30.32 2.72 -21.63
N GLU A 10 31.33 2.27 -22.36
CA GLU A 10 32.28 3.17 -23.04
C GLU A 10 31.58 4.01 -24.10
N LYS A 11 30.71 3.39 -24.91
CA LYS A 11 29.84 4.10 -25.86
C LYS A 11 28.94 5.09 -25.13
N LEU A 12 28.40 4.74 -23.95
CA LEU A 12 27.55 5.64 -23.18
C LEU A 12 28.31 6.90 -22.71
N GLN A 13 29.58 6.77 -22.32
CA GLN A 13 30.39 7.90 -21.87
C GLN A 13 30.70 8.91 -22.99
N THR A 14 30.65 8.52 -24.27
CA THR A 14 30.91 9.47 -25.37
C THR A 14 29.81 10.52 -25.53
N PHE A 15 28.60 10.24 -25.02
CA PHE A 15 27.45 11.16 -25.10
C PHE A 15 27.41 12.20 -23.97
N THR A 16 28.52 12.39 -23.24
CA THR A 16 28.57 13.25 -22.05
C THR A 16 29.02 14.69 -22.34
N SER A 17 29.42 14.99 -23.59
CA SER A 17 29.90 16.30 -24.00
C SER A 17 29.38 16.69 -25.39
N VAL A 18 28.56 17.75 -25.43
CA VAL A 18 28.15 18.50 -26.65
C VAL A 18 27.46 17.62 -27.71
N GLY A 19 26.26 17.14 -27.39
CA GLY A 19 25.46 16.32 -28.31
C GLY A 19 24.03 16.82 -28.48
N GLY A 20 23.52 16.85 -29.71
CA GLY A 20 22.16 17.25 -30.03
C GLY A 20 21.12 16.19 -29.63
N GLN A 21 19.84 16.41 -29.97
CA GLN A 21 18.74 15.52 -29.58
C GLN A 21 18.92 14.05 -30.00
N GLY A 22 19.68 13.78 -31.08
CA GLY A 22 20.04 12.43 -31.52
C GLY A 22 20.94 11.65 -30.56
N ASP A 23 21.83 12.32 -29.83
CA ASP A 23 22.74 11.66 -28.88
C ASP A 23 22.00 11.20 -27.61
N SER A 24 20.93 11.90 -27.24
CA SER A 24 20.08 11.51 -26.11
C SER A 24 19.29 10.23 -26.36
N ASP A 25 18.69 10.08 -27.54
CA ASP A 25 17.90 8.89 -27.89
C ASP A 25 18.81 7.66 -27.98
N VAL A 26 19.98 7.80 -28.59
CA VAL A 26 20.98 6.71 -28.65
C VAL A 26 21.50 6.35 -27.26
N ALA A 27 21.75 7.33 -26.38
CA ALA A 27 22.17 7.05 -25.01
C ALA A 27 21.10 6.28 -24.23
N LYS A 28 19.82 6.63 -24.41
CA LYS A 28 18.70 5.90 -23.83
C LYS A 28 18.66 4.45 -24.34
N ASP A 29 18.79 4.24 -25.65
CA ASP A 29 18.76 2.89 -26.24
C ASP A 29 19.93 2.04 -25.74
N VAL A 30 21.14 2.60 -25.61
CA VAL A 30 22.28 1.91 -25.00
C VAL A 30 21.99 1.47 -23.56
N ILE A 31 21.30 2.29 -22.76
CA ILE A 31 20.91 1.91 -21.39
C ILE A 31 19.87 0.78 -21.40
N VAL A 32 18.95 0.80 -22.36
CA VAL A 32 17.97 -0.29 -22.54
C VAL A 32 18.66 -1.59 -22.91
N ASP A 33 19.62 -1.56 -23.85
CA ASP A 33 20.43 -2.72 -24.22
C ASP A 33 21.17 -3.31 -23.01
N ILE A 34 21.74 -2.45 -22.15
CA ILE A 34 22.36 -2.88 -20.89
C ILE A 34 21.30 -3.56 -20.01
N SER A 35 20.12 -2.98 -19.85
CA SER A 35 19.03 -3.57 -19.06
C SER A 35 18.59 -4.94 -19.58
N GLU A 36 18.56 -5.14 -20.89
CA GLU A 36 18.24 -6.43 -21.51
C GLU A 36 19.31 -7.49 -21.22
N VAL A 37 20.59 -7.11 -21.22
CA VAL A 37 21.68 -8.02 -20.82
C VAL A 37 21.46 -8.53 -19.39
N PHE A 38 21.05 -7.65 -18.47
CA PHE A 38 20.75 -8.03 -17.08
C PHE A 38 19.46 -8.82 -16.91
N SER A 39 18.59 -8.82 -17.90
CA SER A 39 17.33 -9.60 -17.89
C SER A 39 17.56 -11.07 -18.29
N LYS A 40 18.69 -11.38 -18.93
CA LYS A 40 19.07 -12.76 -19.31
C LYS A 40 19.50 -13.58 -18.09
N ASP A 41 19.47 -14.91 -18.25
CA ASP A 41 20.02 -15.86 -17.29
C ASP A 41 21.55 -15.82 -17.33
N LEU A 42 22.11 -14.96 -16.48
CA LEU A 42 23.55 -14.79 -16.32
C LEU A 42 24.08 -15.71 -15.22
N SER A 43 25.28 -16.27 -15.43
CA SER A 43 25.98 -16.99 -14.37
C SER A 43 26.26 -16.04 -13.18
N PRO A 44 26.35 -16.54 -11.94
CA PRO A 44 26.59 -15.70 -10.77
C PRO A 44 27.85 -14.84 -10.88
N VAL A 45 28.91 -15.37 -11.50
CA VAL A 45 30.21 -14.71 -11.71
C VAL A 45 30.07 -13.60 -12.76
N THR A 46 29.43 -13.89 -13.89
CA THR A 46 29.21 -12.89 -14.96
C THR A 46 28.32 -11.74 -14.47
N TYR A 47 27.28 -12.05 -13.70
CA TYR A 47 26.40 -11.04 -13.12
C TYR A 47 27.15 -10.10 -12.18
N GLU A 48 28.01 -10.64 -11.31
CA GLU A 48 28.80 -9.82 -10.39
C GLU A 48 29.83 -8.94 -11.13
N LEU A 49 30.49 -9.49 -12.14
CA LEU A 49 31.39 -8.72 -13.00
C LEU A 49 30.66 -7.54 -13.66
N TYR A 50 29.49 -7.78 -14.25
CA TYR A 50 28.71 -6.70 -14.87
C TYR A 50 28.24 -5.64 -13.87
N LEU A 51 27.88 -6.04 -12.64
CA LEU A 51 27.56 -5.07 -11.59
C LEU A 51 28.76 -4.18 -11.26
N ASN A 52 29.97 -4.75 -11.18
CA ASN A 52 31.20 -3.99 -10.95
C ASN A 52 31.46 -2.97 -12.07
N HIS A 53 31.13 -3.29 -13.33
CA HIS A 53 31.24 -2.33 -14.42
C HIS A 53 30.13 -1.25 -14.36
N ILE A 54 28.88 -1.64 -14.12
CA ILE A 54 27.74 -0.70 -14.06
C ILE A 54 27.89 0.36 -12.98
N PHE A 55 28.37 -0.04 -11.81
CA PHE A 55 28.60 0.84 -10.66
C PHE A 55 30.07 1.24 -10.51
N GLY A 56 30.90 0.94 -11.51
CA GLY A 56 32.30 1.30 -11.54
C GLY A 56 32.54 2.75 -11.99
N GLU A 57 33.81 3.11 -12.14
CA GLU A 57 34.21 4.49 -12.48
C GLU A 57 33.67 4.98 -13.82
N LYS A 58 33.39 4.13 -14.81
CA LYS A 58 32.78 4.49 -16.10
C LYS A 58 31.29 4.08 -16.18
N GLY A 59 30.68 3.84 -15.02
CA GLY A 59 29.34 3.29 -14.89
C GLY A 59 28.20 4.25 -15.22
N ILE A 60 26.98 3.73 -15.11
CA ILE A 60 25.73 4.47 -15.42
C ILE A 60 25.49 5.64 -14.46
N ILE A 61 25.95 5.54 -13.21
CA ILE A 61 25.85 6.62 -12.22
C ILE A 61 26.70 7.82 -12.65
N ARG A 62 27.94 7.58 -13.12
CA ARG A 62 28.81 8.66 -13.61
C ARG A 62 28.23 9.34 -14.84
N PHE A 63 27.76 8.54 -15.81
CA PHE A 63 27.07 9.07 -16.98
C PHE A 63 25.91 10.00 -16.56
N GLY A 64 25.02 9.50 -15.68
CA GLY A 64 23.88 10.26 -15.22
C GLY A 64 24.22 11.53 -14.45
N ARG A 65 25.35 11.56 -13.72
CA ARG A 65 25.87 12.79 -13.11
C ARG A 65 26.32 13.80 -14.16
N ASN A 66 27.01 13.36 -15.22
CA ASN A 66 27.50 14.23 -16.29
C ASN A 66 26.35 14.90 -17.06
N VAL A 67 25.29 14.16 -17.38
CA VAL A 67 24.13 14.68 -18.13
C VAL A 67 23.02 15.25 -17.22
N SER A 68 23.25 15.36 -15.91
CA SER A 68 22.23 15.73 -14.92
C SER A 68 21.51 17.05 -15.23
N LYS A 69 22.25 18.07 -15.68
CA LYS A 69 21.71 19.40 -15.99
C LYS A 69 21.07 19.49 -17.37
N ASP A 70 21.36 18.53 -18.26
CA ASP A 70 20.87 18.54 -19.63
C ASP A 70 19.42 18.03 -19.70
N GLN A 71 18.57 18.78 -20.38
CA GLN A 71 17.15 18.44 -20.54
C GLN A 71 16.89 17.58 -21.79
N ALA A 72 17.84 17.48 -22.73
CA ALA A 72 17.74 16.51 -23.81
C ALA A 72 17.71 15.08 -23.24
N PHE A 73 18.56 14.80 -22.26
CA PHE A 73 18.78 13.47 -21.67
C PHE A 73 17.73 13.04 -20.63
N VAL A 74 16.52 13.61 -20.62
CA VAL A 74 15.47 13.20 -19.66
C VAL A 74 15.15 11.71 -19.78
N GLU A 75 14.90 11.18 -20.97
CA GLU A 75 14.58 9.75 -21.11
C GLU A 75 15.77 8.85 -20.76
N ALA A 76 17.00 9.23 -21.10
CA ALA A 76 18.21 8.48 -20.72
C ALA A 76 18.41 8.44 -19.19
N LYS A 77 18.24 9.58 -18.50
CA LYS A 77 18.27 9.65 -17.03
C LYS A 77 17.18 8.77 -16.40
N LYS A 78 15.99 8.77 -17.00
CA LYS A 78 14.88 7.93 -16.55
C LYS A 78 15.20 6.44 -16.71
N SER A 79 15.69 6.02 -17.87
CA SER A 79 16.12 4.63 -18.11
C SER A 79 17.26 4.19 -17.17
N THR A 80 18.16 5.11 -16.82
CA THR A 80 19.22 4.84 -15.83
C THR A 80 18.63 4.50 -14.47
N LEU A 81 17.67 5.31 -13.99
CA LEU A 81 16.99 5.08 -12.72
C LEU A 81 16.11 3.82 -12.75
N ASP A 82 15.41 3.57 -13.86
CA ASP A 82 14.59 2.36 -14.06
C ASP A 82 15.47 1.10 -13.98
N LEU A 83 16.64 1.09 -14.64
CA LEU A 83 17.62 0.00 -14.55
C LEU A 83 18.10 -0.19 -13.10
N ILE A 84 18.48 0.88 -12.40
CA ILE A 84 18.89 0.80 -10.99
C ILE A 84 17.77 0.18 -10.14
N LYS A 85 16.51 0.55 -10.36
CA LYS A 85 15.36 -0.01 -9.65
C LYS A 85 15.24 -1.51 -9.89
N THR A 86 15.30 -1.94 -11.14
CA THR A 86 15.25 -3.37 -11.51
C THR A 86 16.39 -4.15 -10.86
N LEU A 87 17.59 -3.58 -10.81
CA LEU A 87 18.72 -4.20 -10.11
C LEU A 87 18.42 -4.35 -8.62
N LEU A 88 18.03 -3.27 -7.93
CA LEU A 88 17.65 -3.30 -6.51
C LEU A 88 16.60 -4.37 -6.17
N GLU A 89 15.74 -4.72 -7.12
CA GLU A 89 14.71 -5.74 -6.98
C GLU A 89 15.22 -7.18 -7.16
N LYS A 90 16.30 -7.39 -7.93
CA LYS A 90 16.77 -8.72 -8.40
C LYS A 90 17.65 -9.49 -7.41
N ASP A 91 18.73 -8.90 -6.89
CA ASP A 91 19.65 -9.60 -5.95
C ASP A 91 20.12 -8.67 -4.83
N LYS A 92 19.51 -8.83 -3.64
CA LYS A 92 19.84 -8.01 -2.46
C LYS A 92 21.31 -8.13 -2.08
N LYS A 93 21.89 -9.33 -2.03
CA LYS A 93 23.23 -9.53 -1.44
C LYS A 93 24.33 -8.87 -2.26
N LYS A 94 24.25 -8.98 -3.59
CA LYS A 94 25.28 -8.44 -4.49
C LYS A 94 25.23 -6.92 -4.63
N ILE A 95 24.06 -6.32 -4.38
CA ILE A 95 23.85 -4.88 -4.52
C ILE A 95 24.17 -4.11 -3.24
N THR A 96 24.18 -4.77 -2.08
CA THR A 96 24.50 -4.14 -0.79
C THR A 96 25.72 -3.22 -0.84
N LYS A 97 26.79 -3.59 -1.54
CA LYS A 97 28.02 -2.78 -1.66
C LYS A 97 27.86 -1.46 -2.44
N TYR A 98 26.78 -1.30 -3.20
CA TYR A 98 26.48 -0.10 -4.01
C TYR A 98 25.36 0.77 -3.43
N VAL A 99 24.71 0.33 -2.35
CA VAL A 99 23.54 1.01 -1.77
C VAL A 99 23.83 2.47 -1.42
N GLU A 100 25.00 2.75 -0.85
CA GLU A 100 25.35 4.12 -0.48
C GLU A 100 25.49 5.05 -1.70
N GLU A 101 26.13 4.55 -2.76
CA GLU A 101 26.32 5.32 -3.98
C GLU A 101 25.00 5.58 -4.70
N ILE A 102 24.12 4.57 -4.76
CA ILE A 102 22.78 4.69 -5.33
C ILE A 102 21.95 5.70 -4.53
N ARG A 103 22.03 5.68 -3.19
CA ARG A 103 21.35 6.64 -2.32
C ARG A 103 21.84 8.07 -2.60
N LYS A 104 23.16 8.28 -2.63
CA LYS A 104 23.76 9.59 -2.95
C LYS A 104 23.34 10.08 -4.33
N TYR A 105 23.30 9.19 -5.33
CA TYR A 105 22.90 9.53 -6.69
C TYR A 105 21.41 9.89 -6.82
N THR A 106 20.51 9.14 -6.20
CA THR A 106 19.06 9.44 -6.23
C THR A 106 18.74 10.75 -5.53
N LEU A 107 19.36 11.01 -4.38
CA LEU A 107 19.25 12.30 -3.68
C LEU A 107 19.80 13.46 -4.53
N PHE A 108 20.96 13.27 -5.18
CA PHE A 108 21.54 14.27 -6.08
C PHE A 108 20.58 14.62 -7.22
N LEU A 109 20.06 13.63 -7.94
CA LEU A 109 19.15 13.87 -9.06
C LEU A 109 17.84 14.54 -8.63
N TYR A 110 17.27 14.14 -7.49
CA TYR A 110 16.05 14.77 -6.98
C TYR A 110 16.23 16.27 -6.70
N ASN A 111 17.41 16.65 -6.20
CA ASN A 111 17.73 18.03 -5.81
C ASN A 111 18.18 18.91 -6.98
N VAL A 112 18.89 18.35 -7.97
CA VAL A 112 19.53 19.12 -9.05
C VAL A 112 18.72 19.13 -10.35
N ASP A 113 17.95 18.08 -10.64
CA ASP A 113 17.22 17.98 -11.90
C ASP A 113 15.96 18.86 -11.91
N LYS A 114 15.73 19.56 -13.03
CA LYS A 114 14.54 20.42 -13.21
C LYS A 114 13.30 19.63 -13.65
N SER A 115 13.48 18.45 -14.23
CA SER A 115 12.41 17.63 -14.76
C SER A 115 11.63 16.96 -13.62
N SER A 116 10.34 17.29 -13.51
CA SER A 116 9.43 16.63 -12.57
C SER A 116 9.41 15.11 -12.78
N LYS A 117 9.56 14.63 -14.02
CA LYS A 117 9.62 13.19 -14.31
C LYS A 117 10.80 12.53 -13.60
N ILE A 118 12.00 13.11 -13.72
CA ILE A 118 13.22 12.56 -13.12
C ILE A 118 13.19 12.65 -11.60
N ARG A 119 12.75 13.79 -11.07
CA ARG A 119 12.60 13.96 -9.61
C ARG A 119 11.66 12.92 -9.00
N ALA A 120 10.56 12.60 -9.67
CA ALA A 120 9.64 11.56 -9.22
C ALA A 120 10.29 10.17 -9.25
N VAL A 121 10.92 9.78 -10.36
CA VAL A 121 11.57 8.46 -10.48
C VAL A 121 12.73 8.33 -9.49
N ALA A 122 13.51 9.39 -9.26
CA ALA A 122 14.60 9.37 -8.30
C ALA A 122 14.12 9.08 -6.86
N LEU A 123 13.02 9.71 -6.43
CA LEU A 123 12.40 9.42 -5.13
C LEU A 123 11.78 8.02 -5.07
N ASP A 124 11.27 7.50 -6.18
CA ASP A 124 10.75 6.14 -6.25
C ASP A 124 11.86 5.11 -6.00
N VAL A 125 13.00 5.26 -6.70
CA VAL A 125 14.20 4.43 -6.50
C VAL A 125 14.72 4.56 -5.07
N LEU A 126 14.77 5.77 -4.52
CA LEU A 126 15.14 5.99 -3.12
C LEU A 126 14.22 5.23 -2.16
N CYS A 127 12.90 5.28 -2.36
CA CYS A 127 11.96 4.53 -1.52
C CYS A 127 12.18 3.01 -1.65
N THR A 128 12.39 2.48 -2.86
CA THR A 128 12.70 1.05 -3.07
C THR A 128 13.99 0.64 -2.35
N LEU A 129 15.01 1.49 -2.42
CA LEU A 129 16.27 1.29 -1.71
C LEU A 129 16.06 1.26 -0.20
N LEU A 130 15.37 2.26 0.35
CA LEU A 130 15.08 2.35 1.79
C LEU A 130 14.28 1.13 2.27
N GLU A 131 13.26 0.70 1.54
CA GLU A 131 12.42 -0.43 1.91
C GLU A 131 13.18 -1.77 1.93
N LYS A 132 14.05 -2.00 0.94
CA LYS A 132 14.76 -3.29 0.79
C LYS A 132 16.08 -3.37 1.56
N PHE A 133 16.76 -2.24 1.76
CA PHE A 133 18.15 -2.18 2.24
C PHE A 133 18.30 -1.32 3.52
N PHE A 134 17.23 -1.10 4.28
CA PHE A 134 17.32 -0.26 5.50
C PHE A 134 18.36 -0.73 6.52
N SER A 135 18.58 -2.05 6.63
CA SER A 135 19.60 -2.64 7.51
C SER A 135 21.03 -2.43 7.03
N ASP A 136 21.18 -2.21 5.72
CA ASP A 136 22.47 -2.20 5.02
C ASP A 136 22.96 -0.76 4.75
N ALA A 137 22.05 0.21 4.67
CA ALA A 137 22.37 1.62 4.47
C ALA A 137 22.68 2.29 5.81
N SER A 138 23.94 2.71 6.03
CA SER A 138 24.29 3.54 7.19
C SER A 138 23.46 4.83 7.16
N SER A 139 22.68 5.07 8.21
CA SER A 139 21.88 6.28 8.32
C SER A 139 22.66 7.47 8.91
N ASP A 140 23.96 7.30 9.19
CA ASP A 140 24.74 8.31 9.91
C ASP A 140 25.22 9.44 9.00
N GLU A 141 25.52 9.14 7.74
CA GLU A 141 25.83 10.17 6.73
C GLU A 141 24.58 10.85 6.15
N PHE A 142 23.39 10.27 6.36
CA PHE A 142 22.14 10.79 5.82
C PHE A 142 21.45 11.72 6.82
N ASN A 143 21.55 13.03 6.60
CA ASN A 143 20.81 14.02 7.39
C ASN A 143 19.30 13.98 7.06
N ILE A 144 18.61 13.00 7.66
CA ILE A 144 17.19 12.73 7.48
C ILE A 144 16.34 13.96 7.86
N GLY A 145 16.68 14.64 8.97
CA GLY A 145 15.95 15.80 9.44
C GLY A 145 15.95 16.94 8.42
N GLN A 146 17.13 17.32 7.92
CA GLN A 146 17.25 18.36 6.89
C GLN A 146 16.57 17.95 5.58
N PHE A 147 16.64 16.68 5.21
CA PHE A 147 15.96 16.19 4.01
C PHE A 147 14.43 16.27 4.12
N ILE A 148 13.87 15.91 5.28
CA ILE A 148 12.42 16.06 5.55
C ILE A 148 11.99 17.52 5.47
N GLU A 149 12.75 18.43 6.07
CA GLU A 149 12.47 19.86 6.01
C GLU A 149 12.52 20.36 4.56
N GLY A 150 13.53 19.94 3.79
CA GLY A 150 13.65 20.24 2.36
C GLY A 150 12.47 19.74 1.54
N LEU A 151 12.02 18.49 1.75
CA LEU A 151 10.82 17.94 1.12
C LEU A 151 9.57 18.77 1.45
N CYS A 152 9.37 19.09 2.72
CA CYS A 152 8.24 19.88 3.20
C CYS A 152 8.21 21.30 2.61
N VAL A 153 9.37 21.96 2.51
CA VAL A 153 9.49 23.27 1.87
C VAL A 153 9.18 23.16 0.38
N ASP A 154 9.80 22.20 -0.31
CA ASP A 154 9.60 22.02 -1.74
C ASP A 154 8.11 21.77 -2.05
N MET A 155 7.40 20.95 -1.27
CA MET A 155 5.95 20.66 -1.46
C MET A 155 5.02 21.88 -1.44
N ARG A 156 5.47 23.03 -0.90
CA ARG A 156 4.67 24.26 -0.91
C ARG A 156 4.59 24.90 -2.29
N SER A 157 5.54 24.61 -3.18
CA SER A 157 5.55 25.13 -4.55
C SER A 157 4.66 24.31 -5.50
N PRO A 158 4.09 24.92 -6.55
CA PRO A 158 3.38 24.20 -7.60
C PRO A 158 4.27 23.16 -8.29
N LYS A 159 3.77 21.93 -8.47
CA LYS A 159 4.49 20.83 -9.09
C LYS A 159 3.54 19.79 -9.67
N GLY A 160 4.07 18.91 -10.50
CA GLY A 160 3.30 17.78 -11.04
C GLY A 160 2.89 16.80 -9.94
N SER A 161 1.67 16.26 -10.05
CA SER A 161 1.06 15.37 -9.05
C SER A 161 1.90 14.12 -8.77
N THR A 162 2.61 13.58 -9.77
CA THR A 162 3.47 12.40 -9.61
C THR A 162 4.69 12.68 -8.73
N VAL A 163 5.29 13.88 -8.81
CA VAL A 163 6.38 14.25 -7.90
C VAL A 163 5.84 14.39 -6.49
N LEU A 164 4.71 15.08 -6.34
CA LEU A 164 4.08 15.26 -5.03
C LEU A 164 3.71 13.91 -4.38
N TYR A 165 3.19 12.97 -5.18
CA TYR A 165 2.95 11.59 -4.73
C TYR A 165 4.21 10.98 -4.13
N GLN A 166 5.34 11.06 -4.84
CA GLN A 166 6.58 10.45 -4.39
C GLN A 166 7.15 11.16 -3.16
N GLN A 167 7.06 12.50 -3.07
CA GLN A 167 7.49 13.24 -1.89
C GLN A 167 6.72 12.81 -0.63
N LEU A 168 5.39 12.70 -0.75
CA LEU A 168 4.52 12.29 0.37
C LEU A 168 4.79 10.84 0.78
N ARG A 169 4.99 9.95 -0.19
CA ARG A 169 5.40 8.56 0.08
C ARG A 169 6.77 8.51 0.76
N THR A 170 7.74 9.29 0.30
CA THR A 170 9.09 9.35 0.90
C THR A 170 9.04 9.84 2.35
N LEU A 171 8.23 10.86 2.67
CA LEU A 171 8.05 11.29 4.07
C LEU A 171 7.53 10.16 4.96
N GLY A 172 6.52 9.41 4.49
CA GLY A 172 6.01 8.25 5.20
C GLY A 172 7.06 7.14 5.35
N MET A 173 7.81 6.86 4.28
CA MET A 173 8.87 5.85 4.28
C MET A 173 9.98 6.19 5.28
N LEU A 174 10.43 7.44 5.35
CA LEU A 174 11.42 7.88 6.32
C LEU A 174 10.92 7.71 7.76
N ALA A 175 9.66 8.07 8.02
CA ALA A 175 9.03 7.87 9.32
C ALA A 175 8.91 6.38 9.70
N TYR A 176 8.64 5.52 8.71
CA TYR A 176 8.54 4.07 8.92
C TYR A 176 9.91 3.43 9.18
N ILE A 177 10.93 3.78 8.39
CA ILE A 177 12.25 3.14 8.45
C ILE A 177 13.14 3.70 9.58
N TYR A 178 13.04 5.00 9.88
CA TYR A 178 13.90 5.67 10.84
C TYR A 178 13.12 6.43 11.93
N PRO A 179 12.21 5.77 12.68
CA PRO A 179 11.34 6.45 13.64
C PRO A 179 12.11 7.27 14.68
N GLU A 180 13.23 6.76 15.19
CA GLU A 180 14.07 7.47 16.17
C GLU A 180 14.68 8.77 15.62
N LYS A 181 15.15 8.76 14.36
CA LYS A 181 15.75 9.93 13.71
C LYS A 181 14.70 10.94 13.22
N VAL A 182 13.46 10.50 13.01
CA VAL A 182 12.34 11.34 12.55
C VAL A 182 11.52 11.93 13.69
N ARG A 183 11.69 11.46 14.93
CA ARG A 183 10.88 11.86 16.09
C ARG A 183 10.71 13.38 16.23
N HIS A 184 11.78 14.15 16.02
CA HIS A 184 11.74 15.62 16.13
C HIS A 184 10.96 16.30 14.99
N GLN A 185 10.85 15.68 13.82
CA GLN A 185 10.13 16.18 12.65
C GLN A 185 8.72 15.57 12.51
N ALA A 186 8.30 14.65 13.38
CA ALA A 186 7.03 13.94 13.25
C ALA A 186 5.82 14.88 13.13
N ALA A 187 5.78 15.96 13.92
CA ALA A 187 4.71 16.95 13.85
C ALA A 187 4.69 17.72 12.52
N LEU A 188 5.86 18.03 11.96
CA LEU A 188 5.98 18.66 10.64
C LEU A 188 5.45 17.73 9.54
N ILE A 189 5.80 16.45 9.59
CA ILE A 189 5.32 15.44 8.64
C ILE A 189 3.79 15.30 8.73
N LEU A 190 3.24 15.18 9.93
CA LEU A 190 1.80 15.07 10.12
C LEU A 190 1.06 16.31 9.61
N LYS A 191 1.62 17.51 9.87
CA LYS A 191 1.09 18.76 9.33
C LYS A 191 1.06 18.74 7.80
N ALA A 192 2.15 18.30 7.16
CA ALA A 192 2.20 18.18 5.71
C ALA A 192 1.11 17.23 5.17
N PHE A 193 0.91 16.05 5.78
CA PHE A 193 -0.16 15.14 5.37
C PHE A 193 -1.55 15.75 5.54
N LYS A 194 -1.83 16.42 6.67
CA LYS A 194 -3.12 17.11 6.89
C LYS A 194 -3.38 18.16 5.82
N GLU A 195 -2.39 19.00 5.52
CA GLU A 195 -2.50 20.06 4.52
C GLU A 195 -2.73 19.49 3.11
N GLN A 196 -1.98 18.46 2.70
CA GLN A 196 -2.14 17.87 1.38
C GLN A 196 -3.46 17.11 1.24
N LEU A 197 -3.91 16.39 2.28
CA LEU A 197 -5.24 15.78 2.29
C LEU A 197 -6.33 16.85 2.16
N ALA A 198 -6.26 17.94 2.94
CA ALA A 198 -7.24 19.02 2.85
C ALA A 198 -7.27 19.67 1.46
N LYS A 199 -6.10 19.97 0.90
CA LYS A 199 -5.93 20.63 -0.41
C LYS A 199 -6.47 19.77 -1.56
N HIS A 200 -6.18 18.48 -1.56
CA HIS A 200 -6.46 17.60 -2.69
C HIS A 200 -7.77 16.80 -2.57
N THR A 201 -8.51 16.95 -1.46
CA THR A 201 -9.85 16.32 -1.26
C THR A 201 -11.02 17.30 -1.48
N GLY A 202 -10.75 18.42 -2.16
CA GLY A 202 -11.74 19.46 -2.47
C GLY A 202 -12.71 19.11 -3.62
N SER A 203 -13.30 20.12 -4.25
CA SER A 203 -14.27 19.95 -5.36
C SER A 203 -13.65 19.37 -6.64
N LYS A 204 -12.37 19.62 -6.87
CA LYS A 204 -11.57 19.03 -7.96
C LYS A 204 -10.41 18.23 -7.36
N PRO A 205 -10.63 16.95 -7.01
CA PRO A 205 -9.61 16.18 -6.32
C PRO A 205 -8.45 15.80 -7.24
N ASP A 206 -7.22 15.91 -6.74
CA ASP A 206 -6.03 15.36 -7.38
C ASP A 206 -5.79 13.95 -6.83
N LEU A 207 -6.27 12.95 -7.58
CA LEU A 207 -6.24 11.56 -7.15
C LEU A 207 -4.83 11.01 -6.99
N ILE A 208 -3.87 11.51 -7.78
CA ILE A 208 -2.48 11.05 -7.70
C ILE A 208 -1.86 11.60 -6.42
N ALA A 209 -2.01 12.89 -6.15
CA ALA A 209 -1.52 13.48 -4.90
C ALA A 209 -2.17 12.83 -3.66
N LEU A 210 -3.49 12.57 -3.71
CA LEU A 210 -4.20 11.89 -2.63
C LEU A 210 -3.69 10.48 -2.37
N ALA A 211 -3.41 9.69 -3.42
CA ALA A 211 -2.84 8.36 -3.24
C ALA A 211 -1.50 8.41 -2.49
N GLY A 212 -0.66 9.41 -2.79
CA GLY A 212 0.63 9.60 -2.13
C GLY A 212 0.49 10.05 -0.69
N ALA A 213 -0.45 10.97 -0.42
CA ALA A 213 -0.77 11.41 0.93
C ALA A 213 -1.26 10.25 1.81
N LEU A 214 -2.18 9.43 1.30
CA LEU A 214 -2.75 8.29 2.02
C LEU A 214 -1.72 7.18 2.27
N ARG A 215 -0.91 6.82 1.26
CA ARG A 215 0.18 5.84 1.43
C ARG A 215 1.23 6.33 2.41
N GLY A 216 1.66 7.58 2.28
CA GLY A 216 2.62 8.20 3.19
C GLY A 216 2.09 8.27 4.63
N LEU A 217 0.83 8.68 4.81
CA LEU A 217 0.17 8.72 6.11
C LEU A 217 0.08 7.32 6.74
N SER A 218 -0.29 6.29 5.95
CA SER A 218 -0.35 4.91 6.44
C SER A 218 1.00 4.43 6.97
N LEU A 219 2.11 4.74 6.29
CA LEU A 219 3.45 4.42 6.77
C LEU A 219 3.81 5.18 8.05
N TYR A 220 3.48 6.47 8.11
CA TYR A 220 3.72 7.32 9.29
C TYR A 220 2.98 6.81 10.54
N LEU A 221 1.70 6.43 10.41
CA LEU A 221 0.85 6.01 11.53
C LEU A 221 1.30 4.70 12.21
N ARG A 222 2.21 3.93 11.60
CA ARG A 222 2.77 2.71 12.20
C ARG A 222 3.62 2.99 13.44
N HIS A 223 4.32 4.13 13.47
CA HIS A 223 5.19 4.50 14.60
C HIS A 223 4.78 5.81 15.29
N PHE A 224 3.91 6.62 14.68
CA PHE A 224 3.53 7.94 15.22
C PHE A 224 2.00 8.12 15.35
N PRO A 225 1.34 7.37 16.25
CA PRO A 225 -0.13 7.39 16.37
C PRO A 225 -0.70 8.56 17.17
N GLU A 226 0.10 9.32 17.93
CA GLU A 226 -0.45 10.24 18.95
C GLU A 226 -0.45 11.73 18.56
N GLY A 227 0.05 12.07 17.36
CA GLY A 227 0.15 13.43 16.80
C GLY A 227 -0.28 14.59 17.72
N GLN A 228 0.68 15.15 18.48
CA GLN A 228 0.57 16.31 19.38
C GLN A 228 -0.87 16.69 19.84
N SER A 229 -1.28 16.14 20.99
CA SER A 229 -2.23 16.68 21.99
C SER A 229 -3.76 16.52 21.85
N ASP A 230 -4.32 15.91 20.80
CA ASP A 230 -5.74 15.47 20.82
C ASP A 230 -5.98 14.34 19.81
N VAL A 231 -5.86 13.10 20.29
CA VAL A 231 -5.90 11.89 19.46
C VAL A 231 -7.28 11.67 18.81
N PRO A 232 -8.42 11.81 19.53
CA PRO A 232 -9.75 11.72 18.91
C PRO A 232 -10.02 12.79 17.83
N ALA A 233 -9.71 14.06 18.08
CA ALA A 233 -9.96 15.13 17.11
C ALA A 233 -9.09 14.98 15.84
N LEU A 234 -7.85 14.51 16.01
CA LEU A 234 -6.94 14.19 14.92
C LEU A 234 -7.56 13.16 13.97
N TYR A 235 -7.99 12.01 14.49
CA TYR A 235 -8.50 10.92 13.65
C TYR A 235 -9.84 11.27 13.01
N SER A 236 -10.70 12.01 13.72
CA SER A 236 -11.93 12.56 13.13
C SER A 236 -11.62 13.48 11.93
N LEU A 237 -10.62 14.37 12.05
CA LEU A 237 -10.21 15.24 10.95
C LEU A 237 -9.66 14.47 9.75
N LEU A 238 -8.75 13.52 10.00
CA LEU A 238 -8.17 12.69 8.93
C LEU A 238 -9.25 11.85 8.23
N TYR A 239 -10.17 11.27 9.02
CA TYR A 239 -11.22 10.40 8.51
C TYR A 239 -12.19 11.13 7.57
N LYS A 240 -12.47 12.42 7.78
CA LYS A 240 -13.30 13.22 6.85
C LYS A 240 -12.78 13.16 5.41
N HIS A 241 -11.46 13.12 5.22
CA HIS A 241 -10.85 13.02 3.90
C HIS A 241 -10.85 11.56 3.40
N ILE A 242 -10.48 10.61 4.26
CA ILE A 242 -10.46 9.18 3.94
C ILE A 242 -11.86 8.70 3.50
N HIS A 243 -12.91 9.07 4.24
CA HIS A 243 -14.30 8.71 3.95
C HIS A 243 -14.73 9.16 2.55
N LYS A 244 -14.36 10.38 2.13
CA LYS A 244 -14.70 10.84 0.78
C LYS A 244 -14.05 9.97 -0.29
N VAL A 245 -12.79 9.59 -0.09
CA VAL A 245 -12.03 8.76 -1.05
C VAL A 245 -12.52 7.31 -1.07
N LEU A 246 -12.99 6.77 0.06
CA LEU A 246 -13.53 5.41 0.15
C LEU A 246 -14.80 5.18 -0.68
N ASN A 247 -15.53 6.24 -1.01
CA ASN A 247 -16.80 6.14 -1.72
C ASN A 247 -16.62 5.44 -3.09
N PRO A 248 -17.21 4.24 -3.30
CA PRO A 248 -17.10 3.50 -4.55
C PRO A 248 -17.84 4.18 -5.72
N ASP A 249 -18.75 5.12 -5.45
CA ASP A 249 -19.49 5.87 -6.47
C ASP A 249 -18.68 6.99 -7.13
N LEU A 250 -17.48 7.27 -6.62
CA LEU A 250 -16.53 8.10 -7.34
C LEU A 250 -16.11 7.35 -8.62
N ASN A 251 -16.69 7.73 -9.75
CA ASN A 251 -16.37 7.17 -11.06
C ASN A 251 -15.00 7.70 -11.53
N LEU A 252 -13.93 7.17 -10.94
CA LEU A 252 -12.57 7.62 -11.19
C LEU A 252 -11.89 6.74 -12.24
N ALA A 253 -11.24 7.37 -13.22
CA ALA A 253 -10.45 6.67 -14.24
C ALA A 253 -9.27 5.87 -13.65
N LYS A 254 -8.76 6.30 -12.48
CA LYS A 254 -7.71 5.60 -11.72
C LYS A 254 -8.13 5.49 -10.26
N ARG A 255 -8.04 4.29 -9.70
CA ARG A 255 -8.53 3.95 -8.35
C ARG A 255 -7.42 3.85 -7.30
N ASP A 256 -6.21 4.31 -7.62
CA ASP A 256 -5.05 4.18 -6.72
C ASP A 256 -5.24 4.89 -5.37
N SER A 257 -5.93 6.04 -5.36
CA SER A 257 -6.28 6.74 -4.11
C SER A 257 -7.30 5.96 -3.28
N GLN A 258 -8.28 5.32 -3.93
CA GLN A 258 -9.28 4.49 -3.27
C GLN A 258 -8.64 3.25 -2.66
N ARG A 259 -7.74 2.58 -3.40
CA ARG A 259 -6.93 1.47 -2.85
C ARG A 259 -6.08 1.91 -1.68
N ALA A 260 -5.42 3.06 -1.77
CA ALA A 260 -4.63 3.59 -0.65
C ALA A 260 -5.49 3.90 0.59
N ALA A 261 -6.74 4.35 0.39
CA ALA A 261 -7.68 4.56 1.50
C ALA A 261 -8.13 3.22 2.12
N LEU A 262 -8.43 2.20 1.31
CA LEU A 262 -8.77 0.85 1.76
C LEU A 262 -7.60 0.21 2.53
N GLU A 263 -6.38 0.31 2.00
CA GLU A 263 -5.16 -0.16 2.66
C GLU A 263 -4.94 0.57 4.00
N LEU A 264 -5.18 1.88 4.07
CA LEU A 264 -5.07 2.64 5.32
C LEU A 264 -6.10 2.16 6.35
N VAL A 265 -7.36 1.90 5.95
CA VAL A 265 -8.37 1.31 6.85
C VAL A 265 -7.93 -0.07 7.32
N HIS A 266 -7.40 -0.90 6.43
CA HIS A 266 -6.92 -2.22 6.78
C HIS A 266 -5.84 -2.19 7.87
N GLU A 267 -4.84 -1.31 7.70
CA GLU A 267 -3.68 -1.21 8.58
C GLU A 267 -3.98 -0.48 9.91
N HIS A 268 -4.88 0.51 9.86
CA HIS A 268 -5.09 1.46 10.96
C HIS A 268 -6.53 1.58 11.42
N GLY A 269 -7.43 0.67 11.02
CA GLY A 269 -8.87 0.78 11.27
C GLY A 269 -9.22 0.98 12.75
N GLY A 270 -8.47 0.36 13.67
CA GLY A 270 -8.66 0.56 15.12
C GLY A 270 -8.50 2.01 15.59
N LYS A 271 -7.69 2.82 14.89
CA LYS A 271 -7.49 4.24 15.17
C LYS A 271 -8.69 5.10 14.74
N PHE A 272 -9.49 4.60 13.81
CA PHE A 272 -10.70 5.23 13.28
C PHE A 272 -11.98 4.55 13.79
N SER A 273 -11.88 3.79 14.89
CA SER A 273 -12.95 2.94 15.41
C SER A 273 -14.27 3.66 15.62
N SER A 274 -14.23 4.84 16.26
CA SER A 274 -15.41 5.70 16.46
C SER A 274 -16.05 6.10 15.13
N GLN A 275 -15.27 6.53 14.13
CA GLN A 275 -15.82 6.98 12.86
C GLN A 275 -16.35 5.84 12.00
N LEU A 276 -15.70 4.67 12.03
CA LEU A 276 -16.17 3.46 11.37
C LEU A 276 -17.49 2.98 11.98
N TYR A 277 -17.58 3.00 13.30
CA TYR A 277 -18.78 2.60 14.04
C TYR A 277 -19.96 3.59 13.86
N GLU A 278 -19.68 4.88 13.72
CA GLU A 278 -20.73 5.89 13.46
C GLU A 278 -21.41 5.74 12.10
N ARG A 279 -20.68 5.28 11.08
CA ARG A 279 -21.15 5.17 9.70
C ARG A 279 -21.25 3.72 9.22
N TYR A 280 -21.43 2.80 10.16
CA TYR A 280 -21.38 1.36 9.92
C TYR A 280 -22.31 0.92 8.78
N ASP A 281 -23.49 1.51 8.70
CA ASP A 281 -24.52 1.20 7.72
C ASP A 281 -24.08 1.54 6.30
N THR A 282 -23.59 2.76 6.06
CA THR A 282 -23.11 3.20 4.75
C THR A 282 -21.84 2.46 4.34
N LEU A 283 -20.90 2.33 5.29
CA LEU A 283 -19.60 1.72 5.04
C LEU A 283 -19.69 0.23 4.74
N PHE A 284 -20.58 -0.50 5.42
CA PHE A 284 -20.80 -1.92 5.15
C PHE A 284 -21.14 -2.15 3.67
N HIS A 285 -22.13 -1.41 3.14
CA HIS A 285 -22.51 -1.52 1.73
C HIS A 285 -21.37 -1.13 0.78
N TRP A 286 -20.59 -0.10 1.13
CA TRP A 286 -19.43 0.29 0.33
C TRP A 286 -18.36 -0.80 0.29
N PHE A 287 -18.03 -1.41 1.44
CA PHE A 287 -17.06 -2.49 1.50
C PHE A 287 -17.55 -3.75 0.78
N VAL A 288 -18.84 -4.12 0.90
CA VAL A 288 -19.42 -5.22 0.11
C VAL A 288 -19.24 -4.98 -1.40
N ARG A 289 -19.44 -3.74 -1.87
CA ARG A 289 -19.19 -3.38 -3.28
C ARG A 289 -17.72 -3.49 -3.67
N TRP A 290 -16.79 -3.11 -2.79
CA TRP A 290 -15.36 -3.29 -3.02
C TRP A 290 -14.97 -4.78 -3.06
N CYS A 291 -15.51 -5.59 -2.15
CA CYS A 291 -15.38 -7.05 -2.18
C CYS A 291 -16.01 -7.67 -3.43
N GLY A 292 -17.00 -7.02 -4.06
CA GLY A 292 -17.57 -7.45 -5.34
C GLY A 292 -16.88 -6.91 -6.59
N ALA A 293 -15.75 -6.19 -6.46
CA ALA A 293 -15.09 -5.56 -7.60
C ALA A 293 -14.48 -6.59 -8.57
N LYS A 294 -14.65 -6.36 -9.88
CA LYS A 294 -14.03 -7.21 -10.92
C LYS A 294 -12.52 -7.04 -11.01
N ASN A 295 -12.01 -5.86 -10.68
CA ASN A 295 -10.57 -5.61 -10.65
C ASN A 295 -9.95 -6.34 -9.44
N ARG A 296 -8.95 -7.18 -9.69
CA ARG A 296 -8.34 -8.03 -8.66
C ARG A 296 -7.69 -7.24 -7.53
N ASP A 297 -7.08 -6.10 -7.81
CA ASP A 297 -6.41 -5.28 -6.80
C ASP A 297 -7.45 -4.54 -5.94
N ASP A 298 -8.52 -4.03 -6.55
CA ASP A 298 -9.66 -3.43 -5.86
C ASP A 298 -10.32 -4.46 -4.94
N HIS A 299 -10.59 -5.67 -5.45
CA HIS A 299 -11.18 -6.78 -4.70
C HIS A 299 -10.32 -7.14 -3.48
N LYS A 300 -9.01 -7.33 -3.68
CA LYS A 300 -8.07 -7.67 -2.60
C LYS A 300 -7.99 -6.59 -1.53
N ALA A 301 -7.93 -5.31 -1.94
CA ALA A 301 -7.93 -4.19 -1.00
C ALA A 301 -9.26 -4.08 -0.24
N GLY A 302 -10.38 -4.30 -0.93
CA GLY A 302 -11.72 -4.34 -0.37
C GLY A 302 -11.89 -5.41 0.70
N LEU A 303 -11.49 -6.65 0.40
CA LEU A 303 -11.57 -7.77 1.35
C LEU A 303 -10.80 -7.49 2.64
N LYS A 304 -9.57 -6.98 2.53
CA LYS A 304 -8.73 -6.61 3.67
C LYS A 304 -9.35 -5.51 4.53
N ALA A 305 -9.87 -4.46 3.89
CA ALA A 305 -10.50 -3.35 4.58
C ALA A 305 -11.81 -3.77 5.27
N MET A 306 -12.59 -4.64 4.62
CA MET A 306 -13.81 -5.21 5.17
C MET A 306 -13.53 -6.04 6.43
N ASP A 307 -12.50 -6.89 6.41
CA ASP A 307 -12.14 -7.70 7.58
C ASP A 307 -11.77 -6.83 8.77
N THR A 308 -10.91 -5.84 8.56
CA THR A 308 -10.55 -4.89 9.62
C THR A 308 -11.77 -4.10 10.09
N PHE A 309 -12.66 -3.66 9.19
CA PHE A 309 -13.88 -2.95 9.56
C PHE A 309 -14.78 -3.78 10.49
N ILE A 310 -15.03 -5.05 10.13
CA ILE A 310 -15.87 -5.95 10.93
C ILE A 310 -15.19 -6.28 12.26
N LEU A 311 -13.89 -6.55 12.27
CA LEU A 311 -13.14 -6.80 13.49
C LEU A 311 -13.19 -5.59 14.45
N VAL A 312 -13.04 -4.37 13.92
CA VAL A 312 -13.14 -3.15 14.72
C VAL A 312 -14.53 -2.99 15.32
N ILE A 313 -15.58 -3.25 14.55
CA ILE A 313 -16.95 -3.21 15.10
C ILE A 313 -17.16 -4.32 16.12
N SER A 314 -16.71 -5.55 15.86
CA SER A 314 -16.83 -6.68 16.79
C SER A 314 -16.17 -6.33 18.13
N ASN A 315 -14.95 -5.81 18.10
CA ASN A 315 -14.25 -5.39 19.32
C ASN A 315 -15.01 -4.31 20.10
N ILE A 316 -15.67 -3.35 19.43
CA ILE A 316 -16.51 -2.36 20.11
C ILE A 316 -17.72 -3.01 20.76
N LEU A 317 -18.39 -3.91 20.03
CA LEU A 317 -19.58 -4.62 20.50
C LEU A 317 -19.25 -5.54 21.68
N GLU A 318 -18.08 -6.17 21.67
CA GLU A 318 -17.60 -7.06 22.74
C GLU A 318 -17.18 -6.33 24.03
N LEU A 319 -16.89 -5.04 23.92
CA LEU A 319 -16.52 -4.21 25.08
C LEU A 319 -17.72 -3.45 25.66
N GLN A 320 -18.83 -3.36 24.92
CA GLN A 320 -20.06 -2.74 25.39
C GLN A 320 -20.94 -3.81 26.04
N SER A 321 -21.35 -3.61 27.29
CA SER A 321 -22.32 -4.52 27.88
C SER A 321 -23.66 -4.44 27.13
N ALA A 322 -24.34 -5.58 26.99
CA ALA A 322 -25.62 -5.68 26.27
C ALA A 322 -26.71 -4.75 26.88
N GLU A 323 -26.60 -4.42 28.16
CA GLU A 323 -27.52 -3.57 28.90
C GLU A 323 -27.25 -2.07 28.70
N GLU A 324 -26.02 -1.67 28.36
CA GLU A 324 -25.60 -0.27 28.31
C GLU A 324 -25.72 0.40 26.93
N SER A 325 -25.77 -0.36 25.83
CA SER A 325 -25.69 0.22 24.47
C SER A 325 -26.82 -0.23 23.53
N LYS A 326 -27.94 0.50 23.55
CA LYS A 326 -29.03 0.38 22.54
C LYS A 326 -28.49 0.45 21.10
N LYS A 327 -27.46 1.27 20.87
CA LYS A 327 -26.80 1.41 19.57
C LYS A 327 -26.00 0.16 19.20
N GLY A 328 -25.26 -0.44 20.14
CA GLY A 328 -24.52 -1.69 19.91
C GLY A 328 -25.42 -2.81 19.41
N VAL A 329 -26.55 -3.04 20.09
CA VAL A 329 -27.54 -4.04 19.67
C VAL A 329 -28.10 -3.72 18.28
N GLN A 330 -28.36 -2.45 17.96
CA GLN A 330 -28.84 -2.04 16.63
C GLN A 330 -27.81 -2.34 15.54
N VAL A 331 -26.54 -1.99 15.76
CA VAL A 331 -25.43 -2.25 14.82
C VAL A 331 -25.26 -3.75 14.59
N PHE A 332 -25.26 -4.53 15.67
CA PHE A 332 -25.13 -5.98 15.59
C PHE A 332 -26.28 -6.62 14.80
N LYS A 333 -27.54 -6.25 15.10
CA LYS A 333 -28.72 -6.74 14.35
C LYS A 333 -28.67 -6.35 12.88
N PHE A 334 -28.19 -5.15 12.56
CA PHE A 334 -27.98 -4.75 11.17
C PHE A 334 -26.98 -5.67 10.47
N LEU A 335 -25.81 -5.91 11.05
CA LEU A 335 -24.78 -6.78 10.44
C LEU A 335 -25.29 -8.20 10.21
N LEU A 336 -25.96 -8.79 11.21
CA LEU A 336 -26.58 -10.12 11.06
C LEU A 336 -27.62 -10.15 9.95
N ARG A 337 -28.48 -9.12 9.85
CA ARG A 337 -29.48 -9.02 8.79
C ARG A 337 -28.84 -9.00 7.41
N GLU A 338 -27.83 -8.14 7.22
CA GLU A 338 -27.16 -8.00 5.93
C GLU A 338 -26.42 -9.28 5.54
N TYR A 339 -25.70 -9.93 6.46
CA TYR A 339 -25.05 -11.20 6.17
C TYR A 339 -26.04 -12.33 5.90
N ASN A 340 -27.15 -12.38 6.63
CA ASN A 340 -28.23 -13.34 6.35
C ASN A 340 -28.80 -13.15 4.95
N GLN A 341 -29.03 -11.90 4.55
CA GLN A 341 -29.50 -11.58 3.20
C GLN A 341 -28.49 -12.02 2.13
N ILE A 342 -27.18 -11.82 2.36
CA ILE A 342 -26.13 -12.30 1.43
C ILE A 342 -26.17 -13.84 1.33
N LEU A 343 -26.28 -14.56 2.45
CA LEU A 343 -26.36 -16.03 2.43
C LEU A 343 -27.63 -16.57 1.74
N GLU A 344 -28.76 -15.87 1.85
CA GLU A 344 -30.04 -16.27 1.24
C GLU A 344 -30.11 -15.97 -0.26
N THR A 345 -29.53 -14.85 -0.70
CA THR A 345 -29.74 -14.33 -2.06
C THR A 345 -28.59 -14.65 -3.02
N SER A 346 -27.40 -14.95 -2.50
CA SER A 346 -26.22 -15.12 -3.35
C SER A 346 -26.09 -16.53 -3.92
N SER A 347 -25.87 -16.59 -5.23
CA SER A 347 -25.43 -17.80 -5.94
C SER A 347 -23.90 -17.91 -6.10
N SER A 348 -23.15 -16.87 -5.71
CA SER A 348 -21.69 -16.84 -5.87
C SER A 348 -20.96 -17.30 -4.61
N THR A 349 -19.98 -18.19 -4.78
CA THR A 349 -19.17 -18.70 -3.65
C THR A 349 -18.36 -17.60 -2.98
N SER A 350 -17.95 -16.56 -3.71
CA SER A 350 -17.20 -15.42 -3.16
C SER A 350 -18.04 -14.58 -2.18
N GLN A 351 -19.31 -14.36 -2.49
CA GLN A 351 -20.24 -13.63 -1.62
C GLN A 351 -20.65 -14.48 -0.41
N VAL A 352 -20.81 -15.81 -0.57
CA VAL A 352 -20.99 -16.72 0.57
C VAL A 352 -19.75 -16.70 1.47
N SER A 353 -18.55 -16.76 0.90
CA SER A 353 -17.27 -16.60 1.61
C SER A 353 -17.18 -15.30 2.39
N LEU A 354 -17.59 -14.17 1.79
CA LEU A 354 -17.66 -12.89 2.48
C LEU A 354 -18.57 -12.93 3.72
N ALA A 355 -19.75 -13.55 3.61
CA ALA A 355 -20.69 -13.64 4.73
C ALA A 355 -20.23 -14.63 5.81
N VAL A 356 -19.76 -15.81 5.43
CA VAL A 356 -19.20 -16.80 6.37
C VAL A 356 -18.04 -16.20 7.16
N ARG A 357 -17.14 -15.48 6.49
CA ARG A 357 -16.03 -14.77 7.12
C ARG A 357 -16.49 -13.66 8.06
N GLY A 358 -17.52 -12.90 7.67
CA GLY A 358 -18.18 -11.93 8.53
C GLY A 358 -18.68 -12.53 9.84
N TYR A 359 -19.34 -13.68 9.77
CA TYR A 359 -19.79 -14.42 10.95
C TYR A 359 -18.63 -14.92 11.81
N GLY A 360 -17.56 -15.41 11.20
CA GLY A 360 -16.34 -15.79 11.92
C GLY A 360 -15.76 -14.64 12.73
N LEU A 361 -15.62 -13.46 12.09
CA LEU A 361 -15.10 -12.25 12.73
C LEU A 361 -16.03 -11.69 13.82
N LEU A 362 -17.34 -11.87 13.71
CA LEU A 362 -18.33 -11.45 14.71
C LEU A 362 -18.57 -12.48 15.82
N SER A 363 -17.88 -13.63 15.80
CA SER A 363 -18.16 -14.75 16.71
C SER A 363 -18.08 -14.38 18.20
N GLY A 364 -17.13 -13.53 18.60
CA GLY A 364 -17.03 -13.02 19.98
C GLY A 364 -18.24 -12.17 20.36
N SER A 365 -18.63 -11.21 19.50
CA SER A 365 -19.84 -10.39 19.69
C SER A 365 -21.10 -11.24 19.77
N CYS A 366 -21.20 -12.29 18.93
CA CYS A 366 -22.33 -13.21 18.93
C CYS A 366 -22.49 -13.91 20.28
N ARG A 367 -21.39 -14.35 20.91
CA ARG A 367 -21.44 -14.98 22.23
C ARG A 367 -21.99 -14.05 23.30
N GLN A 368 -21.67 -12.76 23.23
CA GLN A 368 -22.09 -11.79 24.23
C GLN A 368 -23.53 -11.31 24.04
N LEU A 369 -23.98 -11.17 22.78
CA LEU A 369 -25.24 -10.52 22.43
C LEU A 369 -26.38 -11.48 22.07
N LEU A 370 -26.08 -12.77 21.89
CA LEU A 370 -27.06 -13.81 21.56
C LEU A 370 -27.16 -14.85 22.68
N SER A 371 -28.33 -15.47 22.81
CA SER A 371 -28.50 -16.66 23.62
C SER A 371 -27.74 -17.86 23.02
N PRO A 372 -27.37 -18.88 23.83
CA PRO A 372 -26.72 -20.08 23.31
C PRO A 372 -27.47 -20.77 22.16
N VAL A 373 -28.81 -20.73 22.18
CA VAL A 373 -29.68 -21.29 21.13
C VAL A 373 -29.57 -20.50 19.82
N GLU A 374 -29.51 -19.17 19.90
CA GLU A 374 -29.34 -18.30 18.73
C GLU A 374 -27.94 -18.44 18.12
N VAL A 375 -26.91 -18.56 18.94
CA VAL A 375 -25.53 -18.86 18.48
C VAL A 375 -25.50 -20.20 17.74
N HIS A 376 -26.16 -21.23 18.29
CA HIS A 376 -26.28 -22.53 17.63
C HIS A 376 -27.01 -22.45 16.28
N THR A 377 -28.14 -21.74 16.24
CA THR A 377 -28.90 -21.51 15.01
C THR A 377 -28.06 -20.82 13.93
N MET A 378 -27.30 -19.80 14.32
CA MET A 378 -26.39 -19.07 13.44
C MET A 378 -25.28 -19.98 12.90
N PHE A 379 -24.62 -20.77 13.75
CA PHE A 379 -23.60 -21.73 13.31
C PHE A 379 -24.14 -22.74 12.30
N THR A 380 -25.28 -23.39 12.60
CA THR A 380 -25.88 -24.39 11.70
C THR A 380 -26.20 -23.78 10.33
N ARG A 381 -26.65 -22.53 10.31
CA ARG A 381 -26.91 -21.79 9.07
C ARG A 381 -25.62 -21.50 8.29
N VAL A 382 -24.58 -21.02 8.95
CA VAL A 382 -23.27 -20.73 8.33
C VAL A 382 -22.64 -22.01 7.79
N LEU A 383 -22.70 -23.10 8.57
CA LEU A 383 -22.22 -24.43 8.17
C LEU A 383 -22.96 -24.92 6.92
N SER A 384 -24.30 -24.90 6.93
CA SER A 384 -25.11 -25.32 5.79
C SER A 384 -24.80 -24.50 4.54
N ALA A 385 -24.69 -23.17 4.66
CA ALA A 385 -24.35 -22.31 3.53
C ALA A 385 -22.94 -22.57 2.97
N SER A 386 -21.95 -22.76 3.84
CA SER A 386 -20.58 -23.10 3.42
C SER A 386 -20.51 -24.47 2.72
N HIS A 387 -21.26 -25.45 3.24
CA HIS A 387 -21.37 -26.78 2.63
C HIS A 387 -22.03 -26.71 1.25
N HIS A 388 -23.16 -25.99 1.13
CA HIS A 388 -23.84 -25.79 -0.15
C HIS A 388 -22.92 -25.08 -1.16
N ALA A 389 -22.25 -24.00 -0.76
CA ALA A 389 -21.35 -23.26 -1.63
C ALA A 389 -20.16 -24.09 -2.11
N PHE A 390 -19.60 -24.98 -1.28
CA PHE A 390 -18.47 -25.82 -1.67
C PHE A 390 -18.91 -27.01 -2.54
N TYR A 391 -19.91 -27.78 -2.10
CA TYR A 391 -20.27 -29.04 -2.74
C TYR A 391 -21.31 -28.89 -3.86
N GLN A 392 -22.26 -27.96 -3.73
CA GLN A 392 -23.44 -27.88 -4.61
C GLN A 392 -23.38 -26.73 -5.61
N SER A 393 -22.48 -25.76 -5.46
CA SER A 393 -22.33 -24.70 -6.46
C SER A 393 -21.76 -25.22 -7.78
N SER A 394 -22.13 -24.60 -8.90
CA SER A 394 -21.64 -24.93 -10.25
C SER A 394 -20.31 -24.27 -10.60
N GLU A 395 -19.70 -23.51 -9.68
CA GLU A 395 -18.44 -22.83 -9.91
C GLU A 395 -17.25 -23.81 -10.04
N MET A 396 -16.20 -23.36 -10.75
CA MET A 396 -14.96 -24.11 -10.93
C MET A 396 -14.33 -24.50 -9.58
N LEU A 397 -13.77 -25.70 -9.50
CA LEU A 397 -13.16 -26.24 -8.28
C LEU A 397 -12.08 -25.31 -7.70
N GLU A 398 -11.29 -24.65 -8.54
CA GLU A 398 -10.27 -23.69 -8.11
C GLU A 398 -10.85 -22.52 -7.29
N ASN A 399 -11.99 -21.97 -7.70
CA ASN A 399 -12.66 -20.90 -6.98
C ASN A 399 -13.19 -21.40 -5.62
N LYS A 400 -13.72 -22.62 -5.59
CA LYS A 400 -14.18 -23.27 -4.35
C LYS A 400 -13.03 -23.50 -3.38
N LEU A 401 -11.91 -24.01 -3.87
CA LEU A 401 -10.70 -24.27 -3.07
C LEU A 401 -10.07 -22.99 -2.53
N THR A 402 -10.16 -21.88 -3.28
CA THR A 402 -9.65 -20.58 -2.83
C THR A 402 -10.38 -20.08 -1.57
N ASN A 403 -11.69 -20.37 -1.44
CA ASN A 403 -12.51 -19.92 -0.30
C ASN A 403 -12.50 -20.90 0.90
N LEU A 404 -12.09 -22.16 0.69
CA LEU A 404 -12.14 -23.20 1.72
C LEU A 404 -11.40 -22.85 3.01
N PRO A 405 -10.17 -22.27 3.00
CA PRO A 405 -9.50 -21.88 4.22
C PRO A 405 -10.31 -20.90 5.06
N SER A 406 -10.98 -19.93 4.42
CA SER A 406 -11.81 -18.93 5.08
C SER A 406 -13.05 -19.54 5.73
N TYR A 407 -13.67 -20.55 5.10
CA TYR A 407 -14.78 -21.29 5.71
C TYR A 407 -14.33 -22.02 6.98
N ILE A 408 -13.23 -22.75 6.91
CA ILE A 408 -12.72 -23.54 8.04
C ILE A 408 -12.34 -22.63 9.22
N GLU A 409 -11.60 -21.56 8.95
CA GLU A 409 -11.19 -20.58 9.96
C GLU A 409 -12.41 -19.96 10.65
N SER A 410 -13.39 -19.51 9.88
CA SER A 410 -14.59 -18.85 10.40
C SER A 410 -15.46 -19.79 11.25
N LEU A 411 -15.67 -21.03 10.77
CA LEU A 411 -16.40 -22.05 11.53
C LEU A 411 -15.67 -22.39 12.83
N SER A 412 -14.34 -22.48 12.80
CA SER A 412 -13.54 -22.69 14.02
C SER A 412 -13.69 -21.55 15.02
N CYS A 413 -13.68 -20.29 14.57
CA CYS A 413 -13.92 -19.13 15.42
C CYS A 413 -15.31 -19.15 16.07
N ILE A 414 -16.34 -19.54 15.32
CA ILE A 414 -17.70 -19.68 15.86
C ILE A 414 -17.76 -20.79 16.90
N ILE A 415 -17.21 -21.98 16.59
CA ILE A 415 -17.19 -23.14 17.50
C ILE A 415 -16.50 -22.80 18.82
N ASN A 416 -15.38 -22.07 18.79
CA ASN A 416 -14.67 -21.65 20.01
C ASN A 416 -15.52 -20.76 20.94
N ASN A 417 -16.57 -20.15 20.42
CA ASN A 417 -17.48 -19.27 21.15
C ASN A 417 -18.82 -19.94 21.50
N MET A 418 -18.97 -21.25 21.23
CA MET A 418 -20.14 -22.04 21.61
C MET A 418 -19.92 -22.77 22.92
N ASP A 419 -20.91 -22.73 23.82
CA ASP A 419 -20.82 -23.46 25.09
C ASP A 419 -21.05 -24.98 24.92
N LEU A 420 -21.82 -25.40 23.91
CA LEU A 420 -22.10 -26.80 23.57
C LEU A 420 -22.20 -26.97 22.04
N VAL A 421 -21.42 -27.89 21.48
CA VAL A 421 -21.55 -28.29 20.08
C VAL A 421 -22.50 -29.48 20.00
N CYS A 422 -23.79 -29.23 19.80
CA CYS A 422 -24.74 -30.29 19.44
C CYS A 422 -24.49 -30.71 17.99
N ILE A 423 -23.67 -31.73 17.78
CA ILE A 423 -23.55 -32.39 16.48
C ILE A 423 -24.80 -33.27 16.32
N VAL A 424 -25.83 -32.75 15.64
CA VAL A 424 -26.87 -33.60 15.10
C VAL A 424 -26.29 -34.24 13.84
N LEU A 425 -25.70 -35.43 13.99
CA LEU A 425 -25.46 -36.32 12.86
C LEU A 425 -26.84 -36.78 12.36
N GLN A 426 -27.33 -36.16 11.29
CA GLN A 426 -28.43 -36.69 10.50
C GLN A 426 -27.89 -37.38 9.26
#